data_AF-A0A2P4XLP6-F1
#
_entry.id   AF-A0A2P4XLP6-F1
#
_cell.length_a   1.000
_cell.length_b   1.000
_cell.length_c   1.000
_cell.angle_alpha   90.00
_cell.angle_beta   90.00
_cell.angle_gamma   90.00
#
_symmetry.space_group_name_H-M   'P 1'
#
loop_
_entity.id
_entity.type
_entity.pdbx_description
1 polymer ?
#
loop_
_entity_poly.entity_id
_entity_poly.type
_entity_poly.pdbx_seq_one_letter_code
_entity_poly.pdbx_strand_id
1 'polypeptide(L)'
;MLTRNTPLISRSLGSISRRHFAAVTASTSAKRVKINGHGHEAQQSGKLSYVPDGSDGRFFIEQLDEHWRSAVAGQNFNKDDVIGSAPGTLYSKPTRFTVQITPDKHMDFTGGLEFVNHSCNPNTRIDMVENEVKVSFVAIKQIKEGEHLTFDYSTSEWDMDEKFDCRCGAVNCRGHIGGAKYLNDEEVNARLPYFTPSVLRQLLNRKLTN
;
A
#
# COMPACT_ATOMS: atom_id res chain seq x y z
N MET A 1 -13.36 33.25 56.10
CA MET A 1 -12.36 32.90 57.13
C MET A 1 -11.90 31.48 56.88
N LEU A 2 -10.58 31.29 56.93
CA LEU A 2 -9.82 30.03 56.90
C LEU A 2 -9.65 29.29 55.56
N THR A 3 -8.62 29.76 54.85
CA THR A 3 -7.73 29.02 53.96
C THR A 3 -7.11 27.79 54.64
N ARG A 4 -6.83 26.72 53.89
CA ARG A 4 -5.62 25.89 54.09
C ARG A 4 -5.07 25.36 52.76
N ASN A 5 -3.93 25.95 52.40
CA ASN A 5 -2.89 25.45 51.52
C ASN A 5 -2.07 24.32 52.17
N THR A 6 -1.23 23.68 51.33
CA THR A 6 0.08 22.99 51.55
C THR A 6 0.12 21.46 51.41
N PRO A 7 1.26 20.84 51.01
CA PRO A 7 2.20 21.21 49.94
C PRO A 7 2.69 20.01 49.07
N LEU A 8 3.44 20.31 48.00
CA LEU A 8 4.30 19.39 47.26
C LEU A 8 5.51 18.93 48.10
N ILE A 9 5.89 17.63 48.01
CA ILE A 9 7.24 17.16 48.35
C ILE A 9 7.73 16.16 47.29
N SER A 10 8.93 16.45 46.82
CA SER A 10 9.76 15.71 45.88
C SER A 10 10.37 14.44 46.48
N ARG A 11 10.62 13.43 45.64
CA ARG A 11 11.81 12.57 45.79
C ARG A 11 12.41 12.21 44.44
N SER A 12 13.71 12.40 44.38
CA SER A 12 14.59 12.19 43.24
C SER A 12 15.21 10.78 43.25
N LEU A 13 15.57 10.36 42.03
CA LEU A 13 16.76 9.60 41.61
C LEU A 13 17.04 8.22 42.23
N GLY A 14 16.86 7.20 41.39
CA GLY A 14 17.60 5.93 41.44
C GLY A 14 18.02 5.56 40.02
N SER A 15 19.33 5.53 39.79
CA SER A 15 20.04 5.35 38.53
C SER A 15 20.06 3.91 38.03
N ILE A 16 19.93 3.68 36.72
CA ILE A 16 20.62 2.57 36.05
C ILE A 16 21.28 3.07 34.76
N SER A 17 22.58 2.82 34.70
CA SER A 17 23.54 3.28 33.70
C SER A 17 23.58 2.36 32.48
N ARG A 18 23.66 3.00 31.31
CA ARG A 18 24.42 2.69 30.06
C ARG A 18 24.72 1.23 29.69
N ARG A 19 24.41 0.91 28.43
CA ARG A 19 25.34 0.36 27.41
C ARG A 19 24.74 0.72 26.03
N HIS A 20 25.27 1.73 25.36
CA HIS A 20 26.28 1.61 24.28
C HIS A 20 25.86 0.61 23.18
N PHE A 21 25.37 1.14 22.06
CA PHE A 21 25.92 0.83 20.74
C PHE A 21 25.85 2.10 19.88
N ALA A 22 27.02 2.55 19.47
CA ALA A 22 27.23 3.61 18.50
C ALA A 22 27.72 2.97 17.19
N ALA A 23 27.63 3.78 16.13
CA ALA A 23 28.17 3.57 14.78
C ALA A 23 27.25 2.70 13.88
N VAL A 24 27.03 3.02 12.61
CA VAL A 24 27.89 3.71 11.64
C VAL A 24 27.02 4.50 10.66
N THR A 25 27.41 5.76 10.41
CA THR A 25 27.02 6.54 9.24
C THR A 25 27.71 5.99 7.99
N ALA A 26 26.95 5.62 6.97
CA ALA A 26 27.45 5.46 5.61
C ALA A 26 26.47 6.08 4.62
N SER A 27 26.82 7.29 4.18
CA SER A 27 26.30 7.89 2.95
C SER A 27 26.82 7.06 1.77
N THR A 28 25.93 6.44 1.02
CA THR A 28 26.27 5.89 -0.30
C THR A 28 25.42 6.58 -1.35
N SER A 29 26.03 7.56 -1.99
CA SER A 29 25.54 8.20 -3.20
C SER A 29 25.35 7.12 -4.29
N ALA A 30 24.11 6.91 -4.73
CA ALA A 30 23.81 5.97 -5.81
C ALA A 30 24.39 6.52 -7.13
N LYS A 31 25.45 5.89 -7.64
CA LYS A 31 26.00 6.20 -8.97
C LYS A 31 25.01 5.72 -10.04
N ARG A 32 24.49 6.68 -10.82
CA ARG A 32 23.74 6.43 -12.06
C ARG A 32 24.73 5.96 -13.14
N VAL A 33 24.71 4.68 -13.50
CA VAL A 33 25.58 4.13 -14.57
C VAL A 33 24.78 4.02 -15.87
N LYS A 34 25.25 4.66 -16.94
CA LYS A 34 24.84 4.36 -18.31
C LYS A 34 25.56 3.09 -18.76
N ILE A 35 24.83 2.08 -19.21
CA ILE A 35 25.42 0.82 -19.71
C ILE A 35 25.20 0.72 -21.22
N ASN A 36 26.30 0.73 -21.97
CA ASN A 36 26.39 0.24 -23.35
C ASN A 36 27.32 -1.00 -23.33
N GLY A 37 26.89 -2.09 -23.97
CA GLY A 37 27.81 -3.11 -24.50
C GLY A 37 28.00 -4.40 -23.72
N HIS A 38 27.90 -5.50 -24.47
CA HIS A 38 27.97 -6.93 -24.13
C HIS A 38 29.13 -7.42 -23.26
N GLY A 39 28.83 -8.37 -22.36
CA GLY A 39 29.81 -9.23 -21.67
C GLY A 39 29.15 -10.07 -20.57
N HIS A 40 29.31 -11.39 -20.63
CA HIS A 40 28.87 -12.33 -19.59
C HIS A 40 29.80 -12.27 -18.36
N GLU A 41 29.26 -12.71 -17.21
CA GLU A 41 29.89 -12.91 -15.89
C GLU A 41 30.06 -11.70 -14.96
N ALA A 42 29.03 -11.47 -14.14
CA ALA A 42 29.13 -11.48 -12.67
C ALA A 42 27.71 -11.35 -12.13
N GLN A 43 27.21 -12.37 -11.45
CA GLN A 43 25.90 -12.37 -10.78
C GLN A 43 25.98 -11.41 -9.58
N GLN A 44 25.85 -10.12 -9.83
CA GLN A 44 25.63 -9.11 -8.81
C GLN A 44 24.19 -9.27 -8.32
N SER A 45 24.04 -9.70 -7.08
CA SER A 45 22.82 -9.66 -6.28
C SER A 45 22.40 -8.21 -5.96
N GLY A 46 22.29 -7.38 -7.00
CA GLY A 46 21.80 -6.01 -6.90
C GLY A 46 20.29 -6.02 -6.92
N LYS A 47 19.68 -5.62 -5.80
CA LYS A 47 18.26 -5.28 -5.72
C LYS A 47 17.92 -4.29 -6.84
N LEU A 48 17.24 -4.73 -7.89
CA LEU A 48 16.92 -3.90 -9.05
C LEU A 48 15.76 -2.98 -8.68
N SER A 49 15.97 -1.67 -8.79
CA SER A 49 14.93 -0.67 -8.57
C SER A 49 14.95 0.39 -9.66
N TYR A 50 13.77 0.85 -10.08
CA TYR A 50 13.63 1.92 -11.08
C TYR A 50 12.46 2.84 -10.75
N VAL A 51 12.59 4.13 -11.11
CA VAL A 51 11.47 5.07 -11.08
C VAL A 51 10.71 4.93 -12.41
N PRO A 52 9.38 4.74 -12.40
CA PRO A 52 8.61 4.66 -13.64
C PRO A 52 8.83 5.88 -14.54
N ASP A 53 8.86 5.67 -15.85
CA ASP A 53 9.03 6.76 -16.82
C ASP A 53 7.90 7.79 -16.68
N GLY A 54 8.25 9.07 -16.60
CA GLY A 54 7.29 10.16 -16.41
C GLY A 54 6.77 10.33 -14.98
N SER A 55 7.23 9.52 -14.01
CA SER A 55 6.96 9.73 -12.59
C SER A 55 7.84 10.84 -12.01
N ASP A 56 7.32 11.55 -11.01
CA ASP A 56 8.02 12.58 -10.24
C ASP A 56 8.90 12.00 -9.11
N GLY A 57 8.99 10.67 -9.02
CA GLY A 57 9.82 9.98 -8.03
C GLY A 57 9.16 9.84 -6.66
N ARG A 58 7.87 10.22 -6.51
CA ARG A 58 7.11 9.98 -5.27
C ARG A 58 7.07 8.50 -4.88
N PHE A 59 7.19 7.60 -5.85
CA PHE A 59 7.40 6.17 -5.64
C PHE A 59 8.35 5.59 -6.69
N PHE A 60 8.92 4.43 -6.38
CA PHE A 60 9.73 3.65 -7.30
C PHE A 60 9.30 2.18 -7.26
N ILE A 61 9.74 1.41 -8.25
CA ILE A 61 9.49 -0.02 -8.34
C ILE A 61 10.73 -0.77 -7.88
N GLU A 62 10.50 -1.71 -6.98
CA GLU A 62 11.49 -2.65 -6.48
C GLU A 62 11.18 -4.04 -7.04
N GLN A 63 12.17 -4.65 -7.68
CA GLN A 63 12.11 -6.04 -8.08
C GLN A 63 12.58 -6.92 -6.91
N LEU A 64 11.68 -7.75 -6.40
CA LEU A 64 11.93 -8.65 -5.28
C LEU A 64 12.48 -9.99 -5.76
N ASP A 65 11.98 -10.48 -6.89
CA ASP A 65 12.51 -11.65 -7.61
C ASP A 65 12.20 -11.54 -9.12
N GLU A 66 12.44 -12.62 -9.88
CA GLU A 66 12.21 -12.64 -11.33
C GLU A 66 10.76 -12.34 -11.75
N HIS A 67 9.78 -12.66 -10.88
CA HIS A 67 8.35 -12.59 -11.16
C HIS A 67 7.62 -11.54 -10.32
N TRP A 68 8.23 -11.10 -9.22
CA TRP A 68 7.57 -10.25 -8.23
C TRP A 68 8.20 -8.86 -8.15
N ARG A 69 7.32 -7.85 -8.23
CA ARG A 69 7.67 -6.43 -8.12
C ARG A 69 6.77 -5.77 -7.11
N SER A 70 7.24 -4.67 -6.52
CA SER A 70 6.45 -3.86 -5.61
C SER A 70 6.67 -2.38 -5.87
N ALA A 71 5.60 -1.61 -5.80
CA ALA A 71 5.70 -0.17 -5.62
C ALA A 71 6.15 0.15 -4.19
N VAL A 72 7.09 1.08 -4.06
CA VAL A 72 7.73 1.47 -2.80
C VAL A 72 7.73 2.99 -2.71
N ALA A 73 7.43 3.51 -1.53
CA ALA A 73 7.42 4.95 -1.26
C ALA A 73 8.82 5.55 -1.52
N GLY A 74 8.91 6.52 -2.42
CA GLY A 74 10.13 7.27 -2.73
C GLY A 74 10.32 8.50 -1.85
N GLN A 75 9.36 8.78 -0.98
CA GLN A 75 9.38 9.85 0.01
C GLN A 75 8.44 9.52 1.17
N ASN A 76 8.45 10.34 2.21
CA ASN A 76 7.43 10.25 3.26
C ASN A 76 6.08 10.78 2.75
N PHE A 77 5.00 10.12 3.13
CA PHE A 77 3.62 10.57 2.90
C PHE A 77 2.89 10.71 4.23
N ASN A 78 2.07 11.73 4.32
CA ASN A 78 1.06 11.86 5.36
C ASN A 78 -0.22 11.13 4.93
N LYS A 79 -1.09 10.86 5.90
CA LYS A 79 -2.45 10.40 5.61
C LYS A 79 -3.13 11.40 4.66
N ASP A 80 -3.87 10.86 3.70
CA ASP A 80 -4.61 11.55 2.64
C ASP A 80 -3.75 12.15 1.51
N ASP A 81 -2.42 12.01 1.57
CA ASP A 81 -1.58 12.37 0.42
C ASP A 81 -1.86 11.45 -0.77
N VAL A 82 -2.00 12.05 -1.96
CA VAL A 82 -2.02 11.33 -3.23
C VAL A 82 -0.59 10.88 -3.55
N ILE A 83 -0.42 9.59 -3.76
CA ILE A 83 0.88 8.99 -4.09
C ILE A 83 1.14 9.13 -5.60
N GLY A 84 0.13 8.79 -6.39
CA GLY A 84 0.16 8.89 -7.85
C GLY A 84 -1.19 8.52 -8.44
N SER A 85 -1.36 8.85 -9.72
CA SER A 85 -2.53 8.50 -10.51
C SER A 85 -2.11 7.94 -11.87
N ALA A 86 -2.88 6.99 -12.37
CA ALA A 86 -2.66 6.40 -13.68
C ALA A 86 -3.96 6.37 -14.49
N PRO A 87 -3.93 6.76 -15.78
CA PRO A 87 -5.01 6.42 -16.69
C PRO A 87 -5.01 4.90 -16.94
N GLY A 88 -6.14 4.38 -17.40
CA GLY A 88 -6.26 2.96 -17.70
C GLY A 88 -7.02 2.65 -18.98
N THR A 89 -7.11 1.37 -19.29
CA THR A 89 -7.93 0.81 -20.37
C THR A 89 -9.08 0.04 -19.75
N LEU A 90 -10.30 0.25 -20.26
CA LEU A 90 -11.49 -0.42 -19.75
C LEU A 90 -11.76 -1.75 -20.45
N TYR A 91 -12.19 -2.73 -19.66
CA TYR A 91 -12.59 -4.07 -20.06
C TYR A 91 -13.95 -4.40 -19.46
N SER A 92 -14.71 -5.26 -20.14
CA SER A 92 -16.02 -5.73 -19.67
C SER A 92 -15.95 -6.96 -18.76
N LYS A 93 -14.75 -7.53 -18.57
CA LYS A 93 -14.50 -8.70 -17.72
C LYS A 93 -13.25 -8.46 -16.86
N PRO A 94 -13.22 -9.00 -15.63
CA PRO A 94 -12.04 -8.93 -14.80
C PRO A 94 -10.93 -9.79 -15.38
N THR A 95 -9.70 -9.41 -15.06
CA THR A 95 -8.50 -10.26 -15.13
C THR A 95 -7.72 -10.08 -13.83
N ARG A 96 -6.68 -10.89 -13.61
CA ARG A 96 -5.74 -10.69 -12.49
C ARG A 96 -5.06 -9.31 -12.44
N PHE A 97 -5.08 -8.53 -13.53
CA PHE A 97 -4.40 -7.22 -13.62
C PHE A 97 -5.36 -6.02 -13.58
N THR A 98 -6.67 -6.26 -13.58
CA THR A 98 -7.65 -5.17 -13.59
C THR A 98 -8.20 -4.88 -12.21
N VAL A 99 -8.64 -3.64 -11.98
CA VAL A 99 -9.48 -3.28 -10.84
C VAL A 99 -10.91 -2.97 -11.26
N GLN A 100 -11.89 -3.36 -10.45
CA GLN A 100 -13.31 -3.11 -10.72
C GLN A 100 -13.68 -1.62 -10.52
N ILE A 101 -14.27 -1.01 -11.56
CA ILE A 101 -14.75 0.38 -11.56
C ILE A 101 -16.26 0.42 -11.34
N THR A 102 -17.00 -0.42 -12.06
CA THR A 102 -18.44 -0.70 -11.90
C THR A 102 -18.64 -2.21 -11.99
N PRO A 103 -19.83 -2.77 -11.65
CA PRO A 103 -20.05 -4.22 -11.74
C PRO A 103 -19.79 -4.84 -13.13
N ASP A 104 -19.84 -4.03 -14.18
CA ASP A 104 -19.67 -4.40 -15.58
C ASP A 104 -18.39 -3.85 -16.23
N LYS A 105 -17.56 -3.10 -15.49
CA LYS A 105 -16.34 -2.47 -16.01
C LYS A 105 -15.16 -2.65 -15.08
N HIS A 106 -14.05 -3.05 -15.68
CA HIS A 106 -12.77 -3.26 -15.03
C HIS A 106 -11.70 -2.43 -15.75
N MET A 107 -10.70 -1.97 -15.03
CA MET A 107 -9.65 -1.11 -15.57
C MET A 107 -8.28 -1.71 -15.33
N ASP A 108 -7.51 -1.86 -16.41
CA ASP A 108 -6.07 -2.11 -16.37
C ASP A 108 -5.35 -0.76 -16.45
N PHE A 109 -4.43 -0.48 -15.54
CA PHE A 109 -3.69 0.78 -15.49
C PHE A 109 -2.19 0.50 -15.35
N THR A 110 -1.36 1.41 -15.85
CA THR A 110 0.10 1.23 -15.92
C THR A 110 0.83 2.41 -15.26
N GLY A 111 2.16 2.43 -15.34
CA GLY A 111 2.98 3.53 -14.80
C GLY A 111 3.56 3.23 -13.42
N GLY A 112 3.61 1.96 -13.05
CA GLY A 112 4.18 1.43 -11.82
C GLY A 112 3.17 1.22 -10.69
N LEU A 113 2.00 1.85 -10.75
CA LEU A 113 0.95 1.67 -9.73
C LEU A 113 0.31 0.27 -9.79
N GLU A 114 0.44 -0.44 -10.92
CA GLU A 114 0.06 -1.85 -11.08
C GLU A 114 0.85 -2.80 -10.16
N PHE A 115 1.97 -2.34 -9.60
CA PHE A 115 2.79 -3.11 -8.66
C PHE A 115 2.47 -2.82 -7.19
N VAL A 116 1.40 -2.08 -6.88
CA VAL A 116 0.94 -1.92 -5.50
C VAL A 116 0.28 -3.22 -5.05
N ASN A 117 0.94 -3.93 -4.15
CA ASN A 117 0.56 -5.29 -3.76
C ASN A 117 -0.55 -5.34 -2.70
N HIS A 118 -1.09 -6.53 -2.48
CA HIS A 118 -2.07 -6.76 -1.42
C HIS A 118 -1.44 -6.72 -0.01
N SER A 119 -2.15 -6.12 0.95
CA SER A 119 -1.94 -6.37 2.38
C SER A 119 -3.27 -6.37 3.14
N CYS A 120 -3.40 -7.24 4.14
CA CYS A 120 -4.52 -7.23 5.09
C CYS A 120 -4.42 -6.08 6.14
N ASN A 121 -3.26 -5.42 6.22
CA ASN A 121 -3.06 -4.17 6.97
C ASN A 121 -2.43 -3.12 6.05
N PRO A 122 -3.21 -2.61 5.07
CA PRO A 122 -2.68 -1.77 4.01
C PRO A 122 -2.22 -0.41 4.52
N ASN A 123 -1.46 0.30 3.70
CA ASN A 123 -1.08 1.70 3.93
C ASN A 123 -1.61 2.65 2.86
N THR A 124 -2.23 2.13 1.79
CA THR A 124 -2.90 2.90 0.76
C THR A 124 -4.33 2.39 0.51
N ARG A 125 -5.13 3.22 -0.16
CA ARG A 125 -6.41 2.86 -0.76
C ARG A 125 -6.45 3.34 -2.19
N ILE A 126 -7.32 2.72 -2.99
CA ILE A 126 -7.68 3.26 -4.30
C ILE A 126 -8.72 4.37 -4.11
N ASP A 127 -8.54 5.44 -4.89
CA ASP A 127 -9.49 6.51 -5.10
C ASP A 127 -9.80 6.61 -6.58
N MET A 128 -11.08 6.53 -6.93
CA MET A 128 -11.55 6.51 -8.31
C MET A 128 -12.94 7.13 -8.41
N VAL A 129 -13.25 7.67 -9.58
CA VAL A 129 -14.58 8.16 -9.93
C VAL A 129 -15.09 7.30 -11.10
N GLU A 130 -16.31 6.76 -11.00
CA GLU A 130 -16.80 5.72 -11.93
C GLU A 130 -16.89 6.17 -13.39
N ASN A 131 -16.98 7.47 -13.64
CA ASN A 131 -17.00 8.06 -14.99
C ASN A 131 -15.62 8.58 -15.45
N GLU A 132 -14.57 8.40 -14.65
CA GLU A 132 -13.19 8.73 -15.03
C GLU A 132 -12.39 7.45 -15.29
N VAL A 133 -11.61 7.45 -16.37
CA VAL A 133 -10.70 6.34 -16.69
C VAL A 133 -9.35 6.57 -16.02
N LYS A 134 -9.37 6.70 -14.69
CA LYS A 134 -8.21 7.04 -13.87
C LYS A 134 -8.34 6.45 -12.47
N VAL A 135 -7.26 5.84 -11.99
CA VAL A 135 -7.11 5.37 -10.60
C VAL A 135 -6.05 6.21 -9.92
N SER A 136 -6.31 6.57 -8.67
CA SER A 136 -5.32 7.21 -7.79
C SER A 136 -5.09 6.36 -6.55
N PHE A 137 -3.85 6.33 -6.07
CA PHE A 137 -3.53 5.74 -4.78
C PHE A 137 -3.36 6.83 -3.74
N VAL A 138 -4.04 6.67 -2.61
CA VAL A 138 -4.05 7.65 -1.52
C VAL A 138 -3.57 6.97 -0.24
N ALA A 139 -2.66 7.61 0.48
CA ALA A 139 -2.18 7.11 1.76
C ALA A 139 -3.30 7.15 2.82
N ILE A 140 -3.49 6.06 3.57
CA ILE A 140 -4.52 6.00 4.64
C ILE A 140 -3.93 6.21 6.05
N LYS A 141 -2.60 6.23 6.13
CA LYS A 141 -1.80 6.49 7.33
C LYS A 141 -0.46 7.09 6.90
N GLN A 142 0.38 7.48 7.85
CA GLN A 142 1.73 7.91 7.53
C GLN A 142 2.50 6.75 6.87
N ILE A 143 3.20 7.04 5.77
CA ILE A 143 4.05 6.11 5.05
C ILE A 143 5.46 6.70 5.04
N LYS A 144 6.45 5.90 5.43
CA LYS A 144 7.85 6.34 5.38
C LYS A 144 8.45 6.02 4.02
N GLU A 145 9.41 6.84 3.60
CA GLU A 145 10.28 6.50 2.48
C GLU A 145 10.86 5.09 2.66
N GLY A 146 10.82 4.29 1.59
CA GLY A 146 11.24 2.90 1.57
C GLY A 146 10.18 1.89 2.01
N GLU A 147 9.01 2.32 2.49
CA GLU A 147 7.91 1.38 2.79
C GLU A 147 7.20 0.91 1.52
N HIS A 148 6.89 -0.39 1.46
CA HIS A 148 6.09 -0.96 0.37
C HIS A 148 4.67 -0.40 0.40
N LEU A 149 4.21 0.04 -0.76
CA LEU A 149 2.84 0.51 -0.94
C LEU A 149 1.92 -0.70 -1.11
N THR A 150 0.87 -0.76 -0.30
CA THR A 150 -0.08 -1.88 -0.30
C THR A 150 -1.50 -1.42 -0.06
N PHE A 151 -2.46 -2.06 -0.74
CA PHE A 151 -3.88 -1.87 -0.52
C PHE A 151 -4.59 -3.22 -0.29
N ASP A 152 -5.79 -3.20 0.27
CA ASP A 152 -6.58 -4.43 0.39
C ASP A 152 -7.40 -4.62 -0.90
N TYR A 153 -7.02 -5.58 -1.74
CA TYR A 153 -7.71 -5.90 -3.00
C TYR A 153 -9.22 -6.15 -2.83
N SER A 154 -9.67 -6.62 -1.66
CA SER A 154 -11.11 -6.79 -1.38
C SER A 154 -11.86 -5.47 -1.23
N THR A 155 -11.17 -4.33 -1.22
CA THR A 155 -11.81 -3.01 -1.21
C THR A 155 -12.09 -2.47 -2.61
N SER A 156 -11.43 -2.98 -3.66
CA SER A 156 -11.71 -2.64 -5.06
C SER A 156 -12.46 -3.74 -5.80
N GLU A 157 -12.26 -5.01 -5.47
CA GLU A 157 -12.85 -6.15 -6.18
C GLU A 157 -14.03 -6.76 -5.42
N TRP A 158 -15.17 -6.95 -6.10
CA TRP A 158 -16.29 -7.72 -5.55
C TRP A 158 -16.02 -9.22 -5.51
N ASP A 159 -15.73 -9.80 -6.67
CA ASP A 159 -15.39 -11.21 -6.86
C ASP A 159 -14.19 -11.28 -7.79
N MET A 160 -13.02 -11.60 -7.24
CA MET A 160 -11.77 -11.58 -7.99
C MET A 160 -11.71 -12.73 -9.01
N ASP A 161 -11.16 -12.42 -10.18
CA ASP A 161 -10.84 -13.41 -11.22
C ASP A 161 -9.85 -14.47 -10.70
N GLU A 162 -8.73 -14.02 -10.15
CA GLU A 162 -7.72 -14.88 -9.54
C GLU A 162 -7.69 -14.69 -8.01
N LYS A 163 -8.21 -15.68 -7.28
CA LYS A 163 -8.18 -15.74 -5.82
C LYS A 163 -6.87 -16.38 -5.37
N PHE A 164 -6.34 -16.00 -4.22
CA PHE A 164 -5.02 -16.46 -3.78
C PHE A 164 -4.88 -16.59 -2.26
N ASP A 165 -3.95 -17.43 -1.84
CA ASP A 165 -3.55 -17.55 -0.44
C ASP A 165 -2.62 -16.41 -0.03
N CYS A 166 -3.03 -15.64 0.98
CA CYS A 166 -2.35 -14.43 1.41
C CYS A 166 -1.10 -14.74 2.24
N ARG A 167 0.02 -14.13 1.86
CA ARG A 167 1.28 -14.17 2.59
C ARG A 167 1.81 -12.78 2.94
N CYS A 168 0.91 -11.80 3.12
CA CYS A 168 1.29 -10.41 3.36
C CYS A 168 2.04 -10.15 4.68
N GLY A 169 2.06 -11.11 5.60
CA GLY A 169 2.77 -11.01 6.88
C GLY A 169 2.11 -10.11 7.93
N ALA A 170 0.93 -9.54 7.64
CA ALA A 170 0.17 -8.76 8.61
C ALA A 170 -0.32 -9.65 9.78
N VAL A 171 -0.33 -9.11 11.01
CA VAL A 171 -0.82 -9.82 12.21
C VAL A 171 -2.28 -10.28 12.04
N ASN A 172 -3.07 -9.47 11.35
CA ASN A 172 -4.48 -9.72 11.02
C ASN A 172 -4.64 -10.30 9.59
N CYS A 173 -3.67 -11.08 9.09
CA CYS A 173 -3.76 -11.71 7.78
C CYS A 173 -4.99 -12.63 7.69
N ARG A 174 -5.78 -12.49 6.62
CA ARG A 174 -6.97 -13.31 6.36
C ARG A 174 -6.68 -14.71 5.81
N GLY A 175 -5.44 -14.98 5.41
CA GLY A 175 -5.02 -16.26 4.83
C GLY A 175 -5.49 -16.50 3.39
N HIS A 176 -6.67 -16.03 2.98
CA HIS A 176 -7.17 -16.16 1.60
C HIS A 176 -7.89 -14.88 1.13
N ILE A 177 -7.62 -14.45 -0.11
CA ILE A 177 -8.17 -13.23 -0.71
C ILE A 177 -8.94 -13.57 -1.98
N GLY A 178 -10.22 -13.18 -2.03
CA GLY A 178 -11.07 -13.41 -3.21
C GLY A 178 -12.05 -12.29 -3.56
N GLY A 179 -12.00 -11.15 -2.87
CA GLY A 179 -12.90 -10.01 -3.09
C GLY A 179 -13.92 -9.81 -1.96
N ALA A 180 -14.62 -8.67 -2.00
CA ALA A 180 -15.57 -8.21 -0.99
C ALA A 180 -16.75 -9.17 -0.77
N LYS A 181 -17.14 -9.93 -1.80
CA LYS A 181 -18.24 -10.91 -1.75
C LYS A 181 -18.06 -11.92 -0.62
N TYR A 182 -16.82 -12.27 -0.31
CA TYR A 182 -16.47 -13.29 0.69
C TYR A 182 -16.20 -12.72 2.08
N LEU A 183 -16.25 -11.39 2.25
CA LEU A 183 -16.06 -10.75 3.56
C LEU A 183 -17.32 -10.90 4.41
N ASN A 184 -17.12 -11.26 5.68
CA ASN A 184 -18.15 -11.17 6.71
C ASN A 184 -18.34 -9.71 7.20
N ASP A 185 -19.33 -9.49 8.07
CA ASP A 185 -19.69 -8.14 8.53
C ASP A 185 -18.58 -7.44 9.33
N GLU A 186 -17.88 -8.18 10.19
CA GLU A 186 -16.77 -7.63 10.97
C GLU A 186 -15.63 -7.20 10.05
N GLU A 187 -15.33 -8.02 9.05
CA GLU A 187 -14.31 -7.72 8.04
C GLU A 187 -14.70 -6.54 7.16
N VAL A 188 -15.97 -6.40 6.79
CA VAL A 188 -16.47 -5.23 6.07
C VAL A 188 -16.33 -3.98 6.95
N ASN A 189 -16.79 -4.03 8.19
CA ASN A 189 -16.75 -2.90 9.10
C ASN A 189 -15.32 -2.43 9.36
N ALA A 190 -14.36 -3.35 9.50
CA ALA A 190 -12.95 -3.05 9.70
C ALA A 190 -12.29 -2.35 8.49
N ARG A 191 -12.93 -2.37 7.31
CA ARG A 191 -12.42 -1.79 6.06
C ARG A 191 -13.17 -0.56 5.58
N LEU A 192 -14.30 -0.21 6.20
CA LEU A 192 -14.88 1.12 6.04
C LEU A 192 -13.84 2.14 6.52
N PRO A 193 -13.47 3.20 5.78
CA PRO A 193 -14.11 3.80 4.59
C PRO A 193 -13.41 3.51 3.25
N TYR A 194 -12.62 2.44 3.13
CA TYR A 194 -11.67 2.24 2.02
C TYR A 194 -12.23 1.52 0.79
N PHE A 195 -13.51 1.15 0.79
CA PHE A 195 -14.16 0.54 -0.36
C PHE A 195 -14.33 1.53 -1.51
N THR A 196 -14.10 1.06 -2.73
CA THR A 196 -14.48 1.80 -3.93
C THR A 196 -16.00 1.98 -3.98
N PRO A 197 -16.52 3.03 -4.64
CA PRO A 197 -17.97 3.27 -4.72
C PRO A 197 -18.76 2.05 -5.23
N SER A 198 -18.24 1.36 -6.25
CA SER A 198 -18.85 0.15 -6.81
C SER A 198 -18.96 -0.99 -5.81
N VAL A 199 -17.89 -1.29 -5.07
CA VAL A 199 -17.91 -2.35 -4.05
C VAL A 199 -18.82 -1.97 -2.89
N LEU A 200 -18.78 -0.71 -2.44
CA LEU A 200 -19.63 -0.23 -1.36
C LEU A 200 -21.12 -0.36 -1.72
N ARG A 201 -21.52 -0.04 -2.96
CA ARG A 201 -22.90 -0.24 -3.43
C ARG A 201 -23.30 -1.72 -3.45
N GLN A 202 -22.41 -2.63 -3.87
CA GLN A 202 -22.71 -4.07 -3.87
C GLN A 202 -22.83 -4.62 -2.45
N LEU A 203 -21.99 -4.16 -1.52
CA LEU A 203 -22.10 -4.49 -0.09
C LEU A 203 -23.43 -4.00 0.51
N LEU A 204 -23.83 -2.76 0.19
CA LEU A 204 -25.11 -2.21 0.61
C LEU A 204 -26.28 -3.02 0.04
N ASN A 205 -26.25 -3.35 -1.26
CA ASN A 205 -27.27 -4.18 -1.88
C ASN A 205 -27.37 -5.54 -1.20
N ARG A 206 -26.23 -6.21 -0.94
CA ARG A 206 -26.18 -7.48 -0.18
C ARG A 206 -26.86 -7.36 1.18
N LYS A 207 -26.72 -6.23 1.87
CA LYS A 207 -27.36 -5.98 3.16
C LYS A 207 -28.86 -5.70 3.08
N LEU A 208 -29.31 -5.11 1.98
CA LEU A 208 -30.72 -4.76 1.79
C LEU A 208 -31.56 -5.93 1.23
N THR A 209 -30.92 -6.92 0.61
CA THR A 209 -31.60 -8.08 0.00
C THR A 209 -31.51 -9.37 0.80
N ASN A 210 -30.72 -9.39 1.89
CA ASN A 210 -30.63 -10.50 2.84
C ASN A 210 -31.52 -10.24 4.04
#